data_AF-A0A0F9RPN8-F1
#
_entry.id   AF-A0A0F9RPN8-F1
#
_cell.length_a   1.000
_cell.length_b   1.000
_cell.length_c   1.000
_cell.angle_alpha   90.00
_cell.angle_beta   90.00
_cell.angle_gamma   90.00
#
_symmetry.space_group_name_H-M   'P 1'
#
loop_
_entity.id
_entity.type
_entity.pdbx_description
1 polymer ?
#
loop_
_entity_poly.entity_id
_entity_poly.type
_entity_poly.pdbx_seq_one_letter_code
_entity_poly.pdbx_strand_id
1 'polypeptide(L)' 'MLFSIINDKIDDCVVVEGDTIEECQTKTMEELHKRGWDMSDCHSEEL' A
#
# COMPACT_ATOMS: atom_id res chain seq x y z
N MET A 1 -6.80 11.29 -1.11
CA MET A 1 -6.26 10.45 -2.19
C MET A 1 -6.46 9.01 -1.81
N LEU A 2 -6.85 8.19 -2.76
CA LEU A 2 -7.18 6.78 -2.54
C LEU A 2 -6.37 5.94 -3.52
N PHE A 3 -5.65 4.94 -3.03
CA PHE A 3 -4.96 3.99 -3.90
C PHE A 3 -4.95 2.61 -3.27
N SER A 4 -4.93 1.60 -4.12
CA SER A 4 -4.75 0.19 -3.75
C SER A 4 -3.27 -0.16 -3.85
N ILE A 5 -2.76 -0.88 -2.86
CA ILE A 5 -1.44 -1.51 -2.91
C ILE A 5 -1.70 -3.00 -3.12
N ILE A 6 -1.18 -3.53 -4.21
CA ILE A 6 -1.36 -4.91 -4.64
C ILE A 6 -0.04 -5.63 -4.46
N ASN A 7 -0.08 -6.82 -3.86
CA ASN A 7 1.05 -7.71 -3.73
C ASN A 7 0.87 -8.93 -4.64
N ASP A 8 1.56 -8.93 -5.78
CA ASP A 8 1.43 -9.94 -6.83
C ASP A 8 1.87 -11.34 -6.39
N LYS A 9 2.73 -11.43 -5.37
CA LYS A 9 3.32 -12.70 -4.93
C LYS A 9 2.37 -13.54 -4.10
N ILE A 10 1.50 -12.88 -3.33
CA ILE A 10 0.52 -13.54 -2.47
C ILE A 10 -0.92 -13.31 -2.92
N ASP A 11 -1.12 -12.58 -4.02
CA ASP A 11 -2.43 -12.25 -4.60
C ASP A 11 -3.36 -11.58 -3.57
N ASP A 12 -2.83 -10.56 -2.88
CA ASP A 12 -3.55 -9.80 -1.85
C ASP A 12 -3.42 -8.29 -2.10
N CYS A 13 -4.37 -7.50 -1.61
CA CYS A 13 -4.35 -6.05 -1.76
C CYS A 13 -4.85 -5.30 -0.52
N VAL A 14 -4.39 -4.06 -0.37
CA VAL A 14 -4.83 -3.14 0.69
C VAL A 14 -5.11 -1.76 0.11
N VAL A 15 -6.25 -1.19 0.49
CA VAL A 15 -6.59 0.20 0.14
C VAL A 15 -6.06 1.14 1.22
N VAL A 16 -5.36 2.18 0.78
CA VAL A 16 -4.84 3.24 1.63
C VAL A 16 -5.48 4.57 1.24
N GLU A 17 -5.99 5.28 2.24
CA GLU A 17 -6.58 6.61 2.09
C GLU A 17 -5.77 7.62 2.92
N GLY A 18 -5.45 8.77 2.34
CA GLY A 18 -4.81 9.88 3.05
C GLY A 18 -5.08 11.23 2.38
N ASP A 19 -5.00 12.31 3.15
CA ASP A 19 -5.26 13.67 2.67
C ASP A 19 -4.05 14.26 1.94
N THR A 20 -2.85 13.78 2.27
CA THR A 20 -1.57 14.24 1.70
C THR A 20 -0.71 13.06 1.23
N ILE A 21 0.28 13.34 0.37
CA ILE A 21 1.19 12.30 -0.15
C ILE A 21 2.02 11.68 0.98
N GLU A 22 2.49 12.50 1.93
CA GLU A 22 3.25 12.01 3.08
C GLU A 22 2.41 11.07 3.95
N GLU A 23 1.17 11.43 4.24
CA GLU A 23 0.26 10.57 5.01
C GLU A 23 -0.02 9.24 4.30
N CYS A 24 -0.22 9.31 2.98
CA CYS A 24 -0.38 8.15 2.12
C CYS A 24 0.84 7.22 2.19
N GLN A 25 2.06 7.78 2.12
CA GLN A 25 3.30 7.01 2.25
C GLN A 25 3.47 6.40 3.64
N THR A 26 3.17 7.16 4.71
CA THR A 26 3.25 6.64 6.08
C THR A 26 2.30 5.46 6.27
N LYS A 27 1.01 5.62 5.91
CA LYS A 27 0.01 4.56 6.02
C LYS A 27 0.36 3.33 5.17
N THR A 28 0.89 3.56 3.97
CA THR A 28 1.41 2.50 3.09
C THR A 28 2.48 1.67 3.78
N MET A 29 3.51 2.33 4.33
CA MET A 29 4.62 1.67 5.01
C MET A 29 4.17 0.91 6.26
N GLU A 30 3.25 1.49 7.03
CA GLU A 30 2.65 0.83 8.20
C GLU A 30 1.89 -0.43 7.81
N GLU A 31 1.05 -0.36 6.77
CA GLU A 31 0.24 -1.47 6.29
C GLU A 31 1.10 -2.59 5.66
N LEU A 32 2.18 -2.24 4.94
CA LEU A 32 3.17 -3.18 4.44
C LEU A 32 3.91 -3.88 5.58
N HIS A 33 4.41 -3.11 6.55
CA HIS A 33 5.15 -3.64 7.70
C HIS A 33 4.27 -4.55 8.56
N LYS A 34 3.01 -4.17 8.82
CA LYS A 34 2.04 -4.95 9.60
C LYS A 34 1.73 -6.29 8.94
N ARG A 35 1.67 -6.34 7.60
CA ARG A 35 1.44 -7.57 6.84
C ARG A 35 2.73 -8.35 6.54
N GLY A 36 3.90 -7.78 6.80
CA GLY A 36 5.19 -8.36 6.42
C GLY A 36 5.41 -8.41 4.91
N TRP A 37 4.86 -7.44 4.18
CA TRP A 37 5.01 -7.35 2.73
C TRP A 37 6.30 -6.65 2.36
N ASP A 38 6.97 -7.14 1.32
CA ASP A 38 8.12 -6.49 0.73
C ASP A 38 7.64 -5.51 -0.36
N MET A 39 8.16 -4.27 -0.34
CA MET A 39 7.83 -3.27 -1.35
C MET A 39 8.21 -3.70 -2.77
N SER A 40 9.23 -4.54 -2.91
CA SER A 40 9.69 -5.04 -4.22
C SER A 40 8.66 -5.95 -4.88
N ASP A 41 7.80 -6.57 -4.08
CA ASP A 41 6.73 -7.48 -4.51
C ASP A 41 5.38 -6.75 -4.66
N CYS A 42 5.35 -5.42 -4.46
CA CYS A 42 4.12 -4.62 -4.45
C CYS A 42 4.10 -3.54 -5.54
N HIS A 43 2.92 -3.22 -6.04
CA HIS A 43 2.66 -2.03 -6.86
C HIS A 43 1.41 -1.30 -6.39
N SER A 44 1.29 -0.01 -6.71
CA SER A 44 0.17 0.84 -6.32
C SER A 44 -0.68 1.23 -7.52
N GLU A 45 -2.00 1.14 -7.40
CA GLU A 45 -2.98 1.62 -8.38
C GLU A 45 -3.87 2.70 -7.77
N GLU A 46 -4.06 3.83 -8.46
CA GLU A 46 -5.01 4.87 -8.04
C GLU A 46 -6.45 4.37 -8.22
N LEU A 47 -7.30 4.62 -7.21
CA LEU A 47 -8.71 4.21 -7.17
C LEU A 47 -9.66 5.40 -7.38
#